data_AF-A0A0S2M263-F1
#
_entry.id   AF-A0A0S2M263-F1
#
_cell.length_a   1.000
_cell.length_b   1.000
_cell.length_c   1.000
_cell.angle_alpha   90.00
_cell.angle_beta   90.00
_cell.angle_gamma   90.00
#
_symmetry.space_group_name_H-M   'P 1'
#
loop_
_entity.id
_entity.type
_entity.pdbx_description
1 polymer ?
#
loop_
_entity_poly.entity_id
_entity_poly.type
_entity_poly.pdbx_seq_one_letter_code
_entity_poly.pdbx_strand_id
1 'polypeptide(L)'
;MTEVQQRTSATRRIAAGLVGLIPLGAVAATWLSWHDRLPAELASHWSGTGEPDGFMSTGAALTLGLLLTGIPAVIGMIAAVIPSLRPALLRGIVGFAGMVSGMGAGTWLISAGLTLQAGSAEQAVLGWWLAALIVSFLFGALPYFIAPKPKFTTTVHESRIQLGANESGAWSRTITSKVLLWLPVVLLAVTGIMFIPAFTDGELSTVWMGGGTMLLTTVIVALIAHMQVTVDWRGLRIVSTLGRIPL
;
A
#
# COMPACT_ATOMS: atom_id res chain seq x y z
N MET A 1 -14.58 -1.25 -33.21
CA MET A 1 -14.58 -2.32 -32.18
C MET A 1 -15.07 -1.73 -30.88
N THR A 2 -16.30 -2.06 -30.48
CA THR A 2 -16.84 -1.70 -29.17
C THR A 2 -16.53 -2.84 -28.20
N GLU A 3 -15.54 -2.65 -27.33
CA GLU A 3 -15.33 -3.53 -26.17
C GLU A 3 -16.62 -3.52 -25.33
N VAL A 4 -17.40 -4.60 -25.38
CA VAL A 4 -18.48 -4.81 -24.41
C VAL A 4 -17.82 -5.20 -23.10
N GLN A 5 -17.38 -4.18 -22.36
CA GLN A 5 -16.91 -4.35 -20.99
C GLN A 5 -18.11 -4.83 -20.16
N GLN A 6 -18.17 -6.14 -19.87
CA GLN A 6 -19.22 -6.69 -19.00
C GLN A 6 -19.29 -5.86 -17.72
N ARG A 7 -20.47 -5.30 -17.42
CA ARG A 7 -20.71 -4.47 -16.23
C ARG A 7 -20.20 -5.23 -15.00
N THR A 8 -19.17 -4.67 -14.37
CA THR A 8 -18.65 -5.17 -13.09
C THR A 8 -19.78 -5.23 -12.07
N SER A 9 -19.84 -6.28 -11.25
CA SER A 9 -20.83 -6.38 -10.16
C SER A 9 -20.72 -5.15 -9.24
N ALA A 10 -21.71 -4.25 -9.30
CA ALA A 10 -21.78 -3.06 -8.47
C ALA A 10 -21.73 -3.42 -6.98
N THR A 11 -22.41 -4.51 -6.59
CA THR A 11 -22.40 -5.07 -5.24
C THR A 11 -20.98 -5.35 -4.75
N ARG A 12 -20.14 -6.04 -5.54
CA ARG A 12 -18.76 -6.34 -5.14
C ARG A 12 -17.88 -5.09 -5.05
N ARG A 13 -18.17 -4.05 -5.83
CA ARG A 13 -17.45 -2.75 -5.73
C ARG A 13 -17.77 -2.06 -4.42
N ILE A 14 -19.06 -1.88 -4.14
CA ILE A 14 -19.53 -1.21 -2.93
C ILE A 14 -19.11 -1.99 -1.69
N ALA A 15 -19.24 -3.32 -1.70
CA ALA A 15 -18.77 -4.17 -0.61
C ALA A 15 -17.26 -3.99 -0.33
N ALA A 16 -16.43 -3.93 -1.37
CA ALA A 16 -15.00 -3.69 -1.19
C ALA A 16 -14.71 -2.30 -0.59
N GLY A 17 -15.42 -1.27 -1.03
CA GLY A 17 -15.34 0.06 -0.43
C GLY A 17 -15.77 0.04 1.04
N LEU A 18 -16.91 -0.58 1.36
CA LEU A 18 -17.47 -0.61 2.71
C LEU A 18 -16.56 -1.35 3.69
N VAL A 19 -15.95 -2.46 3.26
CA VAL A 19 -14.94 -3.17 4.06
C VAL A 19 -13.74 -2.27 4.35
N GLY A 20 -13.37 -1.38 3.44
CA GLY A 20 -12.33 -0.37 3.67
C GLY A 20 -12.64 0.61 4.81
N LEU A 21 -13.88 0.71 5.29
CA LEU A 21 -14.26 1.57 6.42
C LEU A 21 -14.01 0.93 7.79
N ILE A 22 -13.76 -0.38 7.85
CA ILE A 22 -13.62 -1.10 9.13
C ILE A 22 -12.48 -0.53 10.00
N PRO A 23 -11.27 -0.24 9.49
CA PRO A 23 -10.19 0.29 10.33
C PRO A 23 -10.53 1.67 10.92
N LEU A 24 -11.17 2.56 10.13
CA LEU A 24 -11.67 3.84 10.62
C LEU A 24 -12.73 3.64 11.71
N GLY A 25 -13.66 2.71 11.51
CA GLY A 25 -14.66 2.34 12.50
C GLY A 25 -14.03 1.83 13.79
N ALA A 26 -12.95 1.04 13.70
CA ALA A 26 -12.23 0.54 14.86
C ALA A 26 -11.57 1.68 15.66
N VAL A 27 -10.92 2.64 14.99
CA VAL A 27 -10.36 3.84 15.63
C VAL A 27 -11.45 4.64 16.32
N ALA A 28 -12.55 4.94 15.62
CA ALA A 28 -13.66 5.72 16.18
C ALA A 28 -14.32 5.01 17.38
N ALA A 29 -14.60 3.71 17.27
CA ALA A 29 -15.24 2.93 18.32
C ALA A 29 -14.35 2.83 19.57
N THR A 30 -13.04 2.62 19.39
CA THR A 30 -12.10 2.55 20.51
C THR A 30 -11.87 3.91 21.16
N TRP A 31 -11.78 5.00 20.39
CA TRP A 31 -11.78 6.35 20.94
C TRP A 31 -12.99 6.59 21.84
N LEU A 32 -14.20 6.37 21.31
CA LEU A 32 -15.44 6.55 22.09
C LEU A 32 -15.47 5.71 23.38
N SER A 33 -14.85 4.53 23.36
CA SER A 33 -14.82 3.60 24.50
C SER A 33 -13.68 3.86 25.50
N TRP A 34 -12.59 4.51 25.07
CA TRP A 34 -11.35 4.61 25.84
C TRP A 34 -11.00 6.04 26.25
N HIS A 35 -11.54 7.07 25.59
CA HIS A 35 -11.10 8.46 25.75
C HIS A 35 -11.02 8.95 27.20
N ASP A 36 -12.01 8.63 28.04
CA ASP A 36 -12.05 9.03 29.46
C ASP A 36 -10.96 8.39 30.33
N ARG A 37 -10.31 7.32 29.83
CA ARG A 37 -9.30 6.55 30.56
C ARG A 37 -7.91 6.67 29.96
N LEU A 38 -7.79 7.27 28.77
CA LEU A 38 -6.50 7.45 28.13
C LEU A 38 -5.74 8.58 28.85
N PRO A 39 -4.44 8.39 29.14
CA PRO A 39 -3.60 9.47 29.64
C PRO A 39 -3.45 10.58 28.59
N ALA A 40 -2.84 11.70 28.98
CA ALA A 40 -2.59 12.83 28.08
C ALA A 40 -1.62 12.49 26.93
N GLU A 41 -0.71 11.54 27.18
CA GLU A 41 0.32 11.09 26.24
C GLU A 41 0.25 9.58 26.04
N LEU A 42 0.53 9.13 24.82
CA LEU A 42 0.63 7.73 24.44
C LEU A 42 2.04 7.41 23.98
N ALA A 43 2.46 6.17 24.19
CA ALA A 43 3.64 5.62 23.55
C ALA A 43 3.46 5.63 22.03
N SER A 44 4.38 6.26 21.30
CA SER A 44 4.26 6.48 19.86
C SER A 44 5.40 5.85 19.05
N HIS A 45 6.53 5.57 19.71
CA HIS A 45 7.70 4.98 19.08
C HIS A 45 8.37 3.94 19.99
N TRP A 46 8.91 2.91 19.35
CA TRP A 46 9.72 1.86 19.97
C TRP A 46 10.88 1.55 19.03
N SER A 47 12.12 1.61 19.52
CA SER A 47 13.30 1.11 18.80
C SER A 47 13.39 -0.42 18.72
N GLY A 48 12.50 -1.13 19.41
CA GLY A 48 12.44 -2.59 19.43
C GLY A 48 11.12 -3.13 19.98
N THR A 49 11.18 -4.28 20.66
CA THR A 49 10.02 -4.91 21.31
C THR A 49 9.90 -4.56 22.80
N GLY A 50 10.78 -3.69 23.30
CA GLY A 50 10.85 -3.30 24.71
C GLY A 50 10.00 -2.08 25.05
N GLU A 51 10.53 -1.26 25.94
CA GLU A 51 9.94 0.01 26.37
C GLU A 51 9.92 1.04 25.23
N PRO A 52 8.95 1.97 25.25
CA PRO A 52 8.88 3.05 24.29
C PRO A 52 9.96 4.09 24.55
N ASP A 53 10.44 4.68 23.47
CA ASP A 53 11.46 5.75 23.45
C ASP A 53 10.95 7.03 22.78
N GLY A 54 9.66 7.06 22.42
CA GLY A 54 8.99 8.26 21.94
C GLY A 54 7.51 8.30 22.33
N PHE A 55 7.04 9.51 22.57
CA PHE A 55 5.70 9.80 23.08
C PHE A 55 4.98 10.81 22.19
N MET A 56 3.66 10.78 22.21
CA MET A 56 2.83 11.71 21.47
C MET A 56 1.58 12.01 22.27
N SER A 57 1.09 13.24 22.23
CA SER A 57 -0.20 13.55 22.87
C SER A 57 -1.32 12.68 22.29
N THR A 58 -2.25 12.25 23.13
CA THR A 58 -3.39 11.40 22.74
C THR A 58 -4.18 12.03 21.59
N GLY A 59 -4.35 13.36 21.60
CA GLY A 59 -5.01 14.09 20.51
C GLY A 59 -4.26 14.02 19.19
N ALA A 60 -2.92 14.14 19.20
CA ALA A 60 -2.11 14.01 17.99
C ALA A 60 -2.10 12.57 17.47
N ALA A 61 -2.00 11.58 18.36
CA ALA A 61 -2.07 10.17 18.01
C ALA A 61 -3.43 9.78 17.40
N LEU A 62 -4.53 10.28 17.98
CA LEU A 62 -5.88 10.10 17.44
C LEU A 62 -6.01 10.75 16.06
N THR A 63 -5.53 11.99 15.92
CA THR A 63 -5.58 12.72 14.65
C THR A 63 -4.83 11.95 13.57
N LEU A 64 -3.63 11.46 13.87
CA LEU A 64 -2.85 10.64 12.95
C LEU A 64 -3.59 9.35 12.58
N GLY A 65 -4.14 8.63 13.57
CA GLY A 65 -4.94 7.43 13.34
C GLY A 65 -6.16 7.67 12.44
N LEU A 66 -6.89 8.77 12.67
CA LEU A 66 -8.04 9.18 11.86
C LEU A 66 -7.63 9.58 10.44
N LEU A 67 -6.50 10.27 10.25
CA LEU A 67 -6.02 10.63 8.92
C LEU A 67 -5.56 9.39 8.14
N LEU A 68 -4.77 8.52 8.78
CA LEU A 68 -4.25 7.30 8.17
C LEU A 68 -5.34 6.27 7.86
N THR A 69 -6.45 6.28 8.60
CA THR A 69 -7.60 5.40 8.31
C THR A 69 -8.63 6.05 7.39
N GLY A 70 -8.93 7.33 7.63
CA GLY A 70 -10.00 8.08 6.99
C GLY A 70 -9.70 8.50 5.56
N ILE A 71 -8.50 9.02 5.27
CA ILE A 71 -8.13 9.40 3.89
C ILE A 71 -8.20 8.17 2.96
N PRO A 72 -7.57 7.03 3.29
CA PRO A 72 -7.68 5.85 2.43
C PRO A 72 -9.09 5.29 2.35
N ALA A 73 -9.87 5.32 3.44
CA ALA A 73 -11.26 4.93 3.44
C ALA A 73 -12.09 5.75 2.43
N VAL A 74 -11.92 7.07 2.42
CA VAL A 74 -12.57 7.97 1.47
C VAL A 74 -12.13 7.66 0.03
N ILE A 75 -10.83 7.50 -0.20
CA ILE A 75 -10.30 7.14 -1.54
C ILE A 75 -10.89 5.80 -2.02
N GLY A 76 -10.91 4.78 -1.16
CA GLY A 76 -11.47 3.46 -1.48
C GLY A 76 -12.96 3.53 -1.79
N MET A 77 -13.71 4.35 -1.04
CA MET A 77 -15.14 4.56 -1.28
C MET A 77 -15.42 5.29 -2.59
N ILE A 78 -14.69 6.37 -2.86
CA ILE A 78 -14.79 7.13 -4.12
C ILE A 78 -14.48 6.20 -5.30
N ALA A 79 -13.42 5.40 -5.22
CA ALA A 79 -13.09 4.44 -6.27
C ALA A 79 -14.19 3.37 -6.46
N ALA A 80 -14.77 2.86 -5.36
CA ALA A 80 -15.85 1.88 -5.41
C ALA A 80 -17.05 2.39 -6.21
N VAL A 81 -17.41 3.68 -6.07
CA VAL A 81 -18.59 4.28 -6.72
C VAL A 81 -18.36 4.74 -8.16
N ILE A 82 -17.12 4.94 -8.64
CA ILE A 82 -16.85 5.39 -10.03
C ILE A 82 -16.97 4.21 -11.02
N PRO A 83 -18.09 4.02 -11.73
CA PRO A 83 -18.35 2.80 -12.49
C PRO A 83 -17.36 2.58 -13.65
N SER A 84 -16.76 3.65 -14.17
CA SER A 84 -15.80 3.63 -15.29
C SER A 84 -14.41 3.11 -14.90
N LEU A 85 -14.10 2.97 -13.60
CA LEU A 85 -12.80 2.42 -13.19
C LEU A 85 -12.66 0.96 -13.62
N ARG A 86 -11.51 0.66 -14.25
CA ARG A 86 -11.13 -0.69 -14.63
C ARG A 86 -11.05 -1.58 -13.38
N PRO A 87 -11.55 -2.83 -13.41
CA PRO A 87 -11.54 -3.73 -12.25
C PRO A 87 -10.16 -3.92 -11.63
N ALA A 88 -9.12 -4.05 -12.47
CA ALA A 88 -7.74 -4.20 -12.01
C ALA A 88 -7.26 -2.97 -11.22
N LEU A 89 -7.55 -1.78 -11.74
CA LEU A 89 -7.20 -0.52 -11.08
C LEU A 89 -7.98 -0.35 -9.76
N LEU A 90 -9.29 -0.62 -9.77
CA LEU A 90 -10.11 -0.58 -8.57
C LEU A 90 -9.54 -1.50 -7.48
N ARG A 91 -9.24 -2.76 -7.82
CA ARG A 91 -8.64 -3.73 -6.87
C ARG A 91 -7.34 -3.19 -6.28
N GLY A 92 -6.46 -2.63 -7.11
CA GLY A 92 -5.22 -2.00 -6.67
C GLY A 92 -5.47 -0.85 -5.69
N ILE A 93 -6.39 0.07 -6.03
CA ILE A 93 -6.74 1.21 -5.18
C ILE A 93 -7.29 0.75 -3.83
N VAL A 94 -8.34 -0.08 -3.81
CA VAL A 94 -8.97 -0.49 -2.54
C VAL A 94 -8.05 -1.40 -1.71
N GLY A 95 -7.20 -2.19 -2.37
CA GLY A 95 -6.22 -3.02 -1.68
C GLY A 95 -5.14 -2.18 -1.00
N PHE A 96 -4.55 -1.24 -1.73
CA PHE A 96 -3.54 -0.33 -1.16
C PHE A 96 -4.14 0.59 -0.10
N ALA A 97 -5.32 1.15 -0.35
CA ALA A 97 -6.03 1.96 0.62
C ALA A 97 -6.35 1.17 1.91
N GLY A 98 -6.79 -0.09 1.77
CA GLY A 98 -7.00 -0.98 2.90
C GLY A 98 -5.71 -1.28 3.67
N MET A 99 -4.58 -1.49 3.00
CA MET A 99 -3.28 -1.68 3.66
C MET A 99 -2.91 -0.47 4.53
N VAL A 100 -2.96 0.75 3.96
CA VAL A 100 -2.63 1.99 4.70
C VAL A 100 -3.62 2.23 5.84
N SER A 101 -4.91 1.99 5.62
CA SER A 101 -5.93 2.12 6.65
C SER A 101 -5.73 1.09 7.78
N GLY A 102 -5.41 -0.16 7.45
CA GLY A 102 -5.05 -1.20 8.41
C GLY A 102 -3.86 -0.80 9.27
N MET A 103 -2.79 -0.29 8.66
CA MET A 103 -1.64 0.26 9.38
C MET A 103 -2.04 1.40 10.31
N GLY A 104 -2.81 2.38 9.84
CA GLY A 104 -3.25 3.51 10.65
C GLY A 104 -4.05 3.09 11.89
N ALA A 105 -4.96 2.12 11.73
CA ALA A 105 -5.70 1.56 12.85
C ALA A 105 -4.79 0.74 13.77
N GLY A 106 -3.86 -0.04 13.23
CA GLY A 106 -2.87 -0.79 14.00
C GLY A 106 -2.04 0.12 14.90
N THR A 107 -1.51 1.22 14.34
CA THR A 107 -0.76 2.23 15.10
C THR A 107 -1.58 2.80 16.23
N TRP A 108 -2.83 3.23 15.99
CA TRP A 108 -3.72 3.74 17.03
C TRP A 108 -4.02 2.69 18.11
N LEU A 109 -4.47 1.51 17.70
CA LEU A 109 -4.92 0.46 18.62
C LEU A 109 -3.79 -0.05 19.51
N ILE A 110 -2.60 -0.22 18.96
CA ILE A 110 -1.43 -0.68 19.72
C ILE A 110 -0.96 0.43 20.67
N SER A 111 -0.80 1.66 20.18
CA SER A 111 -0.38 2.80 20.99
C SER A 111 -1.35 3.08 22.15
N ALA A 112 -2.63 3.28 21.85
CA ALA A 112 -3.65 3.57 22.84
C ALA A 112 -3.94 2.36 23.74
N GLY A 113 -4.01 1.16 23.17
CA GLY A 113 -4.32 -0.07 23.91
C GLY A 113 -3.24 -0.47 24.90
N LEU A 114 -1.96 -0.42 24.49
CA LEU A 114 -0.84 -0.74 25.37
C LEU A 114 -0.66 0.31 26.47
N THR A 115 -0.77 1.59 26.11
CA THR A 115 -0.70 2.68 27.10
C THR A 115 -1.82 2.56 28.13
N LEU A 116 -3.05 2.27 27.68
CA LEU A 116 -4.19 2.06 28.57
C LEU A 116 -3.99 0.84 29.48
N GLN A 117 -3.42 -0.25 28.96
CA GLN A 117 -3.14 -1.46 29.74
C GLN A 117 -2.03 -1.26 30.77
N ALA A 118 -0.98 -0.52 30.41
CA ALA A 118 0.14 -0.24 31.28
C ALA A 118 -0.17 0.83 32.33
N GLY A 119 -1.16 1.70 32.07
CA GLY A 119 -1.55 2.81 32.95
C GLY A 119 -0.71 4.07 32.77
N SER A 120 0.42 3.99 32.08
CA SER A 120 1.23 5.12 31.64
C SER A 120 1.90 4.83 30.29
N ALA A 121 2.35 5.87 29.61
CA ALA A 121 2.97 5.74 28.29
C ALA A 121 4.34 5.06 28.40
N GLU A 122 5.12 5.34 29.44
CA GLU A 122 6.48 4.85 29.65
C GLU A 122 6.53 3.34 29.88
N GLN A 123 5.44 2.76 30.40
CA GLN A 123 5.35 1.33 30.72
C GLN A 123 4.74 0.50 29.58
N ALA A 124 4.40 1.13 28.45
CA ALA A 124 3.72 0.48 27.33
C ALA A 124 4.69 -0.37 26.47
N VAL A 125 5.01 -1.59 26.93
CA VAL A 125 5.92 -2.51 26.23
C VAL A 125 5.28 -3.10 24.96
N LEU A 126 5.96 -2.98 23.81
CA LEU A 126 5.42 -3.44 22.52
C LEU A 126 5.34 -4.97 22.43
N GLY A 127 6.39 -5.68 22.84
CA GLY A 127 6.45 -7.14 22.83
C GLY A 127 6.03 -7.77 21.50
N TRP A 128 5.11 -8.73 21.58
CA TRP A 128 4.58 -9.45 20.41
C TRP A 128 3.59 -8.63 19.57
N TRP A 129 3.12 -7.47 20.06
CA TRP A 129 2.20 -6.61 19.30
C TRP A 129 2.83 -6.00 18.05
N LEU A 130 4.17 -6.01 17.94
CA LEU A 130 4.85 -5.75 16.68
C LEU A 130 4.35 -6.67 15.55
N ALA A 131 4.09 -7.94 15.86
CA ALA A 131 3.53 -8.87 14.88
C ALA A 131 2.11 -8.46 14.46
N ALA A 132 1.29 -7.97 15.40
CA ALA A 132 -0.04 -7.43 15.09
C ALA A 132 0.05 -6.18 14.20
N LEU A 133 1.03 -5.30 14.44
CA LEU A 133 1.30 -4.15 13.58
C LEU A 133 1.66 -4.60 12.16
N ILE A 134 2.53 -5.59 12.01
CA ILE A 134 2.91 -6.17 10.70
C ILE A 134 1.71 -6.84 10.02
N VAL A 135 0.90 -7.58 10.76
CA VAL A 135 -0.31 -8.24 10.23
C VAL A 135 -1.35 -7.21 9.78
N SER A 136 -1.38 -6.01 10.39
CA SER A 136 -2.33 -4.96 10.00
C SER A 136 -2.18 -4.51 8.53
N PHE A 137 -0.98 -4.64 7.95
CA PHE A 137 -0.72 -4.41 6.52
C PHE A 137 -1.57 -5.34 5.63
N LEU A 138 -1.83 -6.56 6.10
CA LEU A 138 -2.60 -7.55 5.36
C LEU A 138 -4.08 -7.20 5.26
N PHE A 139 -4.57 -6.19 5.99
CA PHE A 139 -5.95 -5.75 5.88
C PHE A 139 -6.33 -5.39 4.44
N GLY A 140 -5.40 -4.84 3.65
CA GLY A 140 -5.60 -4.54 2.24
C GLY A 140 -6.02 -5.73 1.38
N ALA A 141 -5.67 -6.96 1.79
CA ALA A 141 -6.08 -8.17 1.07
C ALA A 141 -7.60 -8.35 1.05
N LEU A 142 -8.31 -7.98 2.13
CA LEU A 142 -9.76 -8.12 2.26
C LEU A 142 -10.52 -7.36 1.15
N PRO A 143 -10.44 -6.02 1.06
CA PRO A 143 -11.13 -5.28 0.00
C PRO A 143 -10.60 -5.65 -1.39
N TYR A 144 -9.30 -6.00 -1.53
CA TYR A 144 -8.73 -6.47 -2.80
C TYR A 144 -9.44 -7.73 -3.33
N PHE A 145 -9.62 -8.76 -2.48
CA PHE A 145 -10.27 -10.00 -2.89
C PHE A 145 -11.77 -9.84 -3.11
N ILE A 146 -12.43 -8.96 -2.34
CA ILE A 146 -13.86 -8.64 -2.50
C ILE A 146 -14.12 -7.86 -3.80
N ALA A 147 -13.24 -6.96 -4.21
CA ALA A 147 -13.44 -6.15 -5.42
C ALA A 147 -13.57 -7.02 -6.70
N PRO A 148 -14.33 -6.59 -7.73
CA PRO A 148 -14.54 -7.33 -8.98
C PRO A 148 -13.23 -7.81 -9.63
N LYS A 149 -13.14 -9.09 -9.99
CA LYS A 149 -12.00 -9.62 -10.75
C LYS A 149 -11.99 -9.06 -12.17
N PRO A 150 -10.83 -8.70 -12.74
CA PRO A 150 -10.73 -8.37 -14.16
C PRO A 150 -11.16 -9.58 -15.00
N LYS A 151 -11.98 -9.36 -16.02
CA LYS A 151 -12.24 -10.35 -17.05
C LYS A 151 -11.47 -9.95 -18.29
N PHE A 152 -10.62 -10.85 -18.78
CA PHE A 152 -9.91 -10.66 -20.03
C PHE A 152 -10.70 -11.38 -21.12
N THR A 153 -11.26 -10.61 -22.06
CA THR A 153 -11.81 -11.17 -23.29
C THR A 153 -10.66 -11.32 -24.28
N THR A 154 -10.32 -12.56 -24.61
CA THR A 154 -9.33 -12.84 -25.65
C THR A 154 -10.00 -12.58 -26.99
N THR A 155 -9.61 -11.51 -27.67
CA THR A 155 -9.97 -11.29 -29.07
C THR A 155 -9.08 -12.16 -29.93
N VAL A 156 -9.67 -13.15 -30.62
CA VAL A 156 -8.95 -13.90 -31.66
C VAL A 156 -8.62 -12.91 -32.77
N HIS A 157 -7.34 -12.62 -32.98
CA HIS A 157 -6.89 -11.87 -34.14
C HIS A 157 -6.84 -12.84 -35.33
N GLU A 158 -7.65 -12.59 -36.36
CA GLU A 158 -7.71 -13.43 -37.56
C GLU A 158 -6.47 -13.27 -38.45
N SER A 159 -5.79 -12.13 -38.36
CA SER A 159 -4.53 -11.91 -39.08
C SER A 159 -3.40 -12.70 -38.43
N ARG A 160 -3.15 -13.89 -38.96
CA ARG A 160 -1.94 -14.68 -38.66
C ARG A 160 -0.92 -14.39 -39.74
N ILE A 161 0.26 -13.88 -39.33
CA ILE A 161 1.42 -13.84 -40.20
C ILE A 161 1.79 -15.28 -40.54
N GLN A 162 1.83 -15.63 -41.83
CA GLN A 162 2.31 -16.94 -42.26
C GLN A 162 3.81 -16.98 -42.07
N LEU A 163 4.27 -17.90 -41.23
CA LEU A 163 5.69 -18.17 -41.01
C LEU A 163 6.12 -19.30 -41.95
N GLY A 164 7.29 -19.18 -42.56
CA GLY A 164 7.93 -20.27 -43.30
C GLY A 164 8.29 -21.45 -42.39
N ALA A 165 8.60 -22.61 -42.97
CA ALA A 165 8.89 -23.85 -42.23
C ALA A 165 10.05 -23.72 -41.20
N ASN A 166 10.95 -22.76 -41.41
CA ASN A 166 12.10 -22.48 -40.54
C ASN A 166 11.99 -21.12 -39.82
N GLU A 167 10.83 -20.45 -39.88
CA GLU A 167 10.64 -19.14 -39.26
C GLU A 167 9.91 -19.28 -37.92
N SER A 168 10.41 -18.60 -36.90
CA SER A 168 9.74 -18.50 -35.58
C SER A 168 9.29 -17.07 -35.33
N GLY A 169 8.03 -16.89 -34.94
CA GLY A 169 7.54 -15.60 -34.49
C GLY A 169 8.09 -15.23 -33.11
N ALA A 170 8.57 -13.99 -32.97
CA ALA A 170 8.85 -13.39 -31.68
C ALA A 170 8.04 -12.10 -31.55
N TRP A 171 7.33 -11.95 -30.44
CA TRP A 171 6.62 -10.73 -30.11
C TRP A 171 7.31 -10.07 -28.93
N SER A 172 7.67 -8.80 -29.05
CA SER A 172 8.17 -8.03 -27.91
C SER A 172 7.43 -6.71 -27.80
N ARG A 173 7.01 -6.35 -26.59
CA ARG A 173 6.40 -5.05 -26.31
C ARG A 173 6.86 -4.52 -24.97
N THR A 174 7.19 -3.23 -24.98
CA THR A 174 7.43 -2.46 -23.77
C THR A 174 6.10 -2.05 -23.16
N ILE A 175 5.91 -2.42 -21.90
CA ILE A 175 4.75 -2.03 -21.09
C ILE A 175 5.26 -1.00 -20.07
N THR A 176 4.64 0.18 -20.09
CA THR A 176 4.94 1.26 -19.15
C THR A 176 3.66 1.73 -18.48
N SER A 177 3.78 2.17 -17.23
CA SER A 177 2.70 2.84 -16.51
C SER A 177 3.16 4.23 -16.10
N LYS A 178 2.45 5.27 -16.57
CA LYS A 178 2.75 6.66 -16.18
C LYS A 178 2.76 6.84 -14.66
N VAL A 179 1.87 6.14 -13.95
CA VAL A 179 1.80 6.17 -12.48
C VAL A 179 3.08 5.59 -11.86
N LEU A 180 3.53 4.42 -12.35
CA LEU A 180 4.75 3.79 -11.84
C LEU A 180 6.01 4.59 -12.22
N LEU A 181 6.00 5.36 -13.30
CA LEU A 181 7.12 6.24 -13.66
C LEU A 181 7.25 7.45 -12.73
N TRP A 182 6.13 7.99 -12.24
CA TRP A 182 6.15 9.10 -11.27
C TRP A 182 6.41 8.65 -9.84
N LEU A 183 6.11 7.40 -9.50
CA LEU A 183 6.22 6.90 -8.12
C LEU A 183 7.64 7.00 -7.54
N PRO A 184 8.73 6.67 -8.26
CA PRO A 184 10.10 6.89 -7.79
C PRO A 184 10.41 8.36 -7.50
N VAL A 185 9.91 9.28 -8.33
CA VAL A 185 10.13 10.72 -8.13
C VAL A 185 9.46 11.19 -6.84
N VAL A 186 8.22 10.73 -6.60
CA VAL A 186 7.50 11.03 -5.35
C VAL A 186 8.21 10.42 -4.15
N LEU A 187 8.66 9.16 -4.24
CA LEU A 187 9.39 8.50 -3.15
C LEU A 187 10.69 9.22 -2.83
N LEU A 188 11.45 9.67 -3.83
CA LEU A 188 12.66 10.48 -3.62
C LEU A 188 12.36 11.81 -2.97
N ALA A 189 11.29 12.50 -3.39
CA ALA A 189 10.88 13.76 -2.79
C ALA A 189 10.48 13.58 -1.32
N VAL A 190 9.69 12.55 -1.01
CA VAL A 190 9.28 12.23 0.36
C VAL A 190 10.50 11.85 1.21
N THR A 191 11.41 11.04 0.67
CA THR A 191 12.67 10.67 1.35
C THR A 191 13.49 11.92 1.65
N GLY A 192 13.67 12.81 0.68
CA GLY A 192 14.38 14.07 0.89
C GLY A 192 13.74 14.87 2.02
N ILE A 193 12.43 15.09 1.97
CA ILE A 193 11.70 15.87 2.98
C ILE A 193 11.82 15.24 4.38
N MET A 194 11.62 13.93 4.51
CA MET A 194 11.64 13.24 5.79
C MET A 194 13.02 13.26 6.47
N PHE A 195 14.10 13.20 5.69
CA PHE A 195 15.45 13.10 6.23
C PHE A 195 16.21 14.44 6.32
N ILE A 196 15.62 15.56 5.86
CA ILE A 196 16.22 16.91 6.04
C ILE A 196 16.66 17.16 7.49
N PRO A 197 15.83 16.92 8.54
CA PRO A 197 16.24 17.17 9.92
C PRO A 197 17.41 16.27 10.37
N ALA A 198 17.39 14.99 9.99
CA ALA A 198 18.48 14.08 10.33
C ALA A 198 19.83 14.50 9.71
N PHE A 199 19.80 15.14 8.52
CA PHE A 199 21.00 15.74 7.93
C PHE A 199 21.46 17.00 8.66
N THR A 200 20.54 17.82 9.19
CA THR A 200 20.91 19.03 9.95
C THR A 200 21.45 18.71 11.33
N ASP A 201 20.96 17.62 11.94
CA ASP A 201 21.28 17.25 13.32
C ASP A 201 22.50 16.29 13.41
N GLY A 202 23.03 15.86 12.27
CA GLY A 202 24.25 15.03 12.20
C GLY A 202 24.04 13.54 12.50
N GLU A 203 22.80 13.06 12.56
CA GLU A 203 22.45 11.67 12.86
C GLU A 203 22.60 10.74 11.65
N LEU A 204 23.84 10.46 11.27
CA LEU A 204 24.15 9.65 10.08
C LEU A 204 23.57 8.22 10.16
N SER A 205 23.47 7.62 11.34
CA SER A 205 22.93 6.25 11.52
C SER A 205 21.47 6.14 11.06
N THR A 206 20.63 7.11 11.45
CA THR A 206 19.22 7.21 11.09
C THR A 206 19.05 7.38 9.58
N VAL A 207 19.91 8.20 8.96
CA VAL A 207 19.97 8.42 7.51
C VAL A 207 20.34 7.14 6.75
N TRP A 208 21.35 6.40 7.22
CA TRP A 208 21.81 5.19 6.53
C TRP A 208 20.75 4.09 6.52
N MET A 209 20.11 3.81 7.66
CA MET A 209 19.09 2.77 7.73
C MET A 209 17.78 3.17 7.04
N GLY A 210 17.22 4.31 7.42
CA GLY A 210 15.92 4.75 6.90
C GLY A 210 16.01 5.22 5.45
N GLY A 211 16.98 6.08 5.16
CA GLY A 211 17.23 6.60 3.80
C GLY A 211 17.66 5.49 2.84
N GLY A 212 18.53 4.57 3.28
CA GLY A 212 18.95 3.40 2.49
C GLY A 212 17.78 2.50 2.11
N THR A 213 16.88 2.22 3.06
CA THR A 213 15.67 1.41 2.81
C THR A 213 14.72 2.10 1.81
N MET A 214 14.53 3.41 1.93
CA MET A 214 13.71 4.20 1.01
C MET A 214 14.32 4.27 -0.40
N LEU A 215 15.64 4.44 -0.50
CA LEU A 215 16.37 4.39 -1.76
C LEU A 215 16.26 3.03 -2.43
N LEU A 216 16.44 1.95 -1.68
CA LEU A 216 16.27 0.59 -2.19
C LEU A 216 14.85 0.38 -2.73
N THR A 217 13.84 0.82 -1.98
CA THR A 217 12.43 0.76 -2.41
C THR A 217 12.22 1.55 -3.70
N THR A 218 12.76 2.76 -3.78
CA THR A 218 12.70 3.62 -4.98
C THR A 218 13.31 2.92 -6.19
N VAL A 219 14.48 2.29 -6.04
CA VAL A 219 15.16 1.56 -7.10
C VAL A 219 14.31 0.37 -7.57
N ILE A 220 13.77 -0.42 -6.65
CA ILE A 220 12.88 -1.55 -6.98
C ILE A 220 11.67 -1.05 -7.78
N VAL A 221 11.02 0.03 -7.33
CA VAL A 221 9.88 0.64 -8.02
C VAL A 221 10.26 1.16 -9.41
N ALA A 222 11.42 1.78 -9.56
CA ALA A 222 11.90 2.27 -10.85
C ALA A 222 12.18 1.12 -11.83
N LEU A 223 12.72 -0.01 -11.35
CA LEU A 223 12.99 -1.19 -12.17
C LEU A 223 11.71 -1.83 -12.72
N ILE A 224 10.62 -1.84 -11.95
CA ILE A 224 9.32 -2.39 -12.39
C ILE A 224 8.48 -1.40 -13.22
N ALA A 225 8.82 -0.12 -13.21
CA ALA A 225 8.05 0.91 -13.92
C ALA A 225 8.11 0.77 -15.45
N HIS A 226 9.14 0.09 -15.96
CA HIS A 226 9.39 -0.08 -17.38
C HIS A 226 9.83 -1.51 -17.68
N MET A 227 8.89 -2.33 -18.15
CA MET A 227 9.10 -3.76 -18.41
C MET A 227 9.00 -4.04 -19.91
N GLN A 228 9.94 -4.82 -20.42
CA GLN A 228 9.84 -5.43 -21.74
C GLN A 228 9.36 -6.86 -21.59
N VAL A 229 8.25 -7.16 -22.25
CA VAL A 229 7.72 -8.53 -22.34
C VAL A 229 8.02 -9.06 -23.72
N THR A 230 8.73 -10.19 -23.78
CA THR A 230 9.02 -10.91 -25.01
C THR A 230 8.40 -12.30 -24.93
N VAL A 231 7.73 -12.72 -26.00
CA VAL A 231 7.19 -14.06 -26.19
C VAL A 231 7.82 -14.62 -27.46
N ASP A 232 8.59 -15.68 -27.32
CA ASP A 232 9.19 -16.43 -28.43
C ASP A 232 8.98 -17.94 -28.23
N TRP A 233 9.65 -18.76 -29.05
CA TRP A 233 9.58 -20.22 -28.95
C TRP A 233 10.18 -20.78 -27.64
N ARG A 234 11.00 -20.00 -26.92
CA ARG A 234 11.58 -20.36 -25.61
C ARG A 234 10.63 -20.04 -24.45
N GLY A 235 9.57 -19.27 -24.71
CA GLY A 235 8.52 -18.95 -23.75
C GLY A 235 8.37 -17.45 -23.50
N LEU A 236 7.86 -17.13 -22.30
CA LEU A 236 7.65 -15.76 -21.84
C LEU A 236 8.89 -15.27 -21.10
N ARG A 237 9.44 -14.13 -21.52
CA ARG A 237 10.55 -13.44 -20.85
C ARG A 237 10.12 -12.03 -20.46
N ILE A 238 10.29 -11.69 -19.18
CA ILE A 238 10.05 -10.34 -18.64
C ILE A 238 11.39 -9.76 -18.20
N VAL A 239 11.74 -8.59 -18.70
CA VAL A 239 13.01 -7.92 -18.39
C VAL A 239 12.73 -6.47 -18.02
N SER A 240 13.31 -6.00 -16.91
CA SER A 240 13.35 -4.56 -16.63
C SER A 240 14.20 -3.88 -17.69
N THR A 241 13.67 -2.90 -18.42
CA THR A 241 14.48 -2.20 -19.44
C THR A 241 15.53 -1.29 -18.81
N LEU A 242 15.30 -0.82 -17.58
CA LEU A 242 16.23 0.08 -16.88
C LEU A 242 17.47 -0.68 -16.41
N GLY A 243 17.29 -1.86 -15.83
CA GLY A 243 18.39 -2.68 -15.31
C GLY A 243 18.87 -3.79 -16.25
N ARG A 244 18.11 -4.12 -17.30
CA ARG A 244 18.26 -5.35 -18.11
C ARG A 244 18.26 -6.64 -17.28
N ILE A 245 17.65 -6.59 -16.10
CA ILE A 245 17.58 -7.70 -15.15
C ILE A 245 16.31 -8.53 -15.47
N PRO A 246 16.41 -9.86 -15.60
CA PRO A 246 15.24 -10.73 -15.70
C PRO A 246 14.43 -10.68 -14.40
N LEU A 247 13.10 -10.53 -14.52
CA LEU A 247 12.16 -10.46 -13.40
C LEU A 247 11.34 -11.75 -13.30
#